data_AF-A0A9X1WFA9-F1
#
_entry.id   AF-A0A9X1WFA9-F1
#
_cell.length_a   1.000
_cell.length_b   1.000
_cell.length_c   1.000
_cell.angle_alpha   90.00
_cell.angle_beta   90.00
_cell.angle_gamma   90.00
#
_symmetry.space_group_name_H-M   'P 1'
#
loop_
_entity.id
_entity.type
_entity.pdbx_description
1 polymer ?
#
loop_
_entity_poly.entity_id
_entity_poly.type
_entity_poly.pdbx_seq_one_letter_code
_entity_poly.pdbx_strand_id
1 'polypeptide(L)' 'MAEAKTDSVAEDTVITGAMSATDVDLGDDAELSFSTDSTVEGLTFNDDGSYTFDASSYDSLGKGEKLVLEIP' A
#
# COMPACT_ATOMS: atom_id res chain seq x y z
N MET A 1 -18.29 6.85 4.55
CA MET A 1 -17.90 5.45 4.86
C MET A 1 -16.75 5.04 3.96
N ALA A 2 -15.71 4.46 4.54
CA ALA A 2 -14.54 3.95 3.81
C ALA A 2 -14.52 2.42 3.85
N GLU A 3 -13.98 1.79 2.82
CA GLU A 3 -13.87 0.35 2.70
C GLU A 3 -12.42 -0.10 2.90
N ALA A 4 -12.21 -1.13 3.71
CA ALA A 4 -10.90 -1.76 3.86
C ALA A 4 -10.60 -2.62 2.63
N LYS A 5 -9.36 -2.56 2.14
CA LYS A 5 -8.85 -3.38 1.04
C LYS A 5 -7.65 -4.20 1.50
N THR A 6 -7.53 -5.41 0.98
CA THR A 6 -6.37 -6.29 1.20
C THR A 6 -5.98 -6.93 -0.12
N ASP A 7 -4.72 -6.78 -0.49
CA ASP A 7 -4.13 -7.45 -1.65
C ASP A 7 -2.90 -8.24 -1.18
N SER A 8 -2.54 -9.27 -1.95
CA SER A 8 -1.30 -10.03 -1.79
C SER A 8 -0.55 -10.05 -3.11
N VAL A 9 0.76 -9.85 -3.05
CA VAL A 9 1.63 -9.80 -4.22
C VAL A 9 2.87 -10.64 -3.95
N ALA A 10 3.41 -11.27 -4.99
CA ALA A 10 4.71 -11.93 -4.90
C ALA A 10 5.83 -10.88 -4.94
N GLU A 11 7.03 -11.25 -4.50
CA GLU A 11 8.23 -10.46 -4.80
C GLU A 11 8.37 -10.24 -6.32
N ASP A 12 9.17 -9.23 -6.71
CA ASP A 12 9.41 -8.87 -8.11
C ASP A 12 8.16 -8.49 -8.93
N THR A 13 7.06 -8.16 -8.25
CA THR A 13 5.79 -7.84 -8.89
C THR A 13 5.31 -6.46 -8.49
N VAL A 14 4.68 -5.76 -9.45
CA VAL A 14 4.04 -4.47 -9.23
C VAL A 14 2.53 -4.64 -9.29
N ILE A 15 1.82 -4.10 -8.29
CA ILE A 15 0.35 -4.01 -8.29
C ILE A 15 -0.11 -2.55 -8.24
N THR A 16 -1.30 -2.32 -8.76
CA THR A 16 -1.98 -1.03 -8.68
C THR A 16 -3.39 -1.20 -8.12
N GLY A 17 -3.93 -0.14 -7.52
CA GLY A 17 -5.28 -0.14 -6.99
C GLY A 17 -5.77 1.24 -6.61
N ALA A 18 -6.96 1.30 -6.02
CA ALA A 18 -7.54 2.52 -5.47
C ALA A 18 -8.32 2.22 -4.19
N MET A 19 -8.37 3.20 -3.29
CA MET A 19 -9.20 3.18 -2.09
C MET A 19 -10.63 3.62 -2.40
N SER A 20 -11.59 2.97 -1.76
CA SER A 20 -13.02 3.28 -1.92
C SER A 20 -13.54 3.96 -0.65
N ALA A 21 -14.08 5.16 -0.82
CA ALA A 21 -14.76 5.88 0.24
C ALA A 21 -15.88 6.74 -0.35
N THR A 22 -16.90 6.98 0.46
CA THR A 22 -18.04 7.85 0.15
C THR A 22 -18.31 8.77 1.33
N ASP A 23 -18.79 9.97 1.08
CA ASP A 23 -19.30 10.87 2.12
C ASP A 23 -20.63 11.44 1.63
N VAL A 24 -21.68 11.25 2.43
CA VAL A 24 -23.06 11.65 2.07
C VAL A 24 -23.24 13.17 2.18
N ASP A 25 -22.37 13.84 2.93
CA ASP A 25 -22.37 15.29 3.12
C ASP A 25 -21.37 15.99 2.17
N LEU A 26 -20.75 15.26 1.25
CA LEU A 26 -19.82 15.82 0.25
C LEU A 26 -20.60 16.67 -0.75
N GLY A 27 -20.24 17.95 -0.88
CA GLY A 27 -20.82 18.86 -1.87
C GLY A 27 -20.41 18.49 -3.30
N ASP A 28 -21.19 18.93 -4.29
CA ASP A 28 -21.01 18.56 -5.71
C ASP A 28 -19.63 18.89 -6.29
N ASP A 29 -18.93 19.89 -5.75
CA ASP A 29 -17.58 20.33 -6.17
C ASP A 29 -16.46 19.92 -5.20
N ALA A 30 -16.77 19.08 -4.20
CA ALA A 30 -15.79 18.62 -3.22
C ALA A 30 -15.29 17.21 -3.53
N GLU A 31 -14.01 16.96 -3.27
CA GLU A 31 -13.35 15.67 -3.48
C GLU A 31 -12.88 15.08 -2.14
N LEU A 32 -12.81 13.75 -2.08
CA LEU A 32 -12.16 13.05 -0.98
C LEU A 32 -10.64 13.11 -1.19
N SER A 33 -9.90 13.38 -0.11
CA SER A 33 -8.44 13.36 -0.11
C SER A 33 -7.93 12.25 0.79
N PHE A 34 -6.92 11.54 0.31
CA PHE A 34 -6.31 10.40 0.99
C PHE A 34 -4.86 10.70 1.36
N SER A 35 -4.39 10.12 2.46
CA SER A 35 -3.00 10.24 2.88
C SER A 35 -2.59 9.02 3.71
N THR A 36 -1.28 8.87 3.90
CA THR A 36 -0.68 7.86 4.79
C THR A 36 0.20 8.57 5.81
N ASP A 37 0.18 8.10 7.05
CA ASP A 37 1.03 8.62 8.13
C ASP A 37 2.46 8.06 8.09
N SER A 38 2.71 7.06 7.23
CA SER A 38 4.00 6.40 7.11
C SER A 38 4.41 6.16 5.67
N THR A 39 5.71 6.22 5.43
CA THR A 39 6.31 5.77 4.17
C THR A 39 6.54 4.27 4.24
N VAL A 40 6.08 3.55 3.23
CA VAL A 40 6.33 2.12 3.03
C VAL A 40 7.20 1.99 1.78
N GLU A 41 8.27 1.20 1.86
CA GLU A 41 9.13 0.95 0.71
C GLU A 41 8.32 0.32 -0.43
N GLY A 42 8.55 0.78 -1.66
CA GLY A 42 7.79 0.33 -2.82
C GLY A 42 6.35 0.88 -2.95
N LEU A 43 5.80 1.54 -1.91
CA LEU A 43 4.45 2.12 -1.98
C LEU A 43 4.48 3.57 -2.49
N THR A 44 3.75 3.82 -3.57
CA THR A 44 3.32 5.15 -3.98
C THR A 44 1.82 5.27 -3.72
N PHE A 45 1.40 6.23 -2.89
CA PHE A 45 -0.01 6.49 -2.60
C PHE A 45 -0.34 7.95 -2.90
N ASN A 46 -1.33 8.16 -3.76
CA ASN A 46 -1.75 9.47 -4.23
C ASN A 46 -2.94 9.99 -3.40
N ASP A 47 -3.14 11.30 -3.44
CA ASP A 47 -4.21 11.99 -2.72
C ASP A 47 -5.61 11.70 -3.27
N ASP A 48 -5.71 11.26 -4.54
CA ASP A 48 -6.93 10.74 -5.17
C ASP A 48 -7.30 9.31 -4.73
N GLY A 49 -6.48 8.69 -3.87
CA GLY A 49 -6.69 7.35 -3.34
C GLY A 49 -6.16 6.23 -4.24
N SER A 50 -5.55 6.52 -5.39
CA SER A 50 -4.83 5.54 -6.19
C SER A 50 -3.47 5.18 -5.59
N TYR A 51 -3.05 3.92 -5.74
CA TYR A 51 -1.72 3.47 -5.33
C TYR A 51 -1.07 2.53 -6.33
N THR A 52 0.26 2.48 -6.24
CA THR A 52 1.13 1.46 -6.81
C THR A 52 1.98 0.88 -5.70
N PHE A 53 2.16 -0.44 -5.68
CA PHE A 53 3.11 -1.10 -4.79
C PHE A 53 4.08 -1.96 -5.63
N ASP A 54 5.36 -1.61 -5.57
CA ASP A 54 6.47 -2.33 -6.19
C ASP A 54 7.18 -3.20 -5.16
N ALA A 55 7.03 -4.52 -5.31
CA ALA A 55 7.57 -5.50 -4.37
C ALA A 55 9.02 -5.95 -4.69
N SER A 56 9.71 -5.32 -5.65
CA SER A 56 11.07 -5.74 -6.06
C SER A 56 12.16 -5.52 -5.00
N SER A 57 11.93 -4.66 -4.00
CA SER A 57 12.88 -4.47 -2.89
C SER A 57 12.89 -5.62 -1.86
N TYR A 58 11.97 -6.58 -1.96
CA TYR A 58 11.69 -7.55 -0.90
C TYR A 58 12.45 -8.88 -1.01
N ASP A 59 13.45 -8.98 -1.90
CA ASP A 59 14.29 -10.18 -2.10
C ASP A 59 15.21 -10.52 -0.92
N SER A 60 15.35 -9.59 0.02
CA SER A 60 16.33 -9.72 1.09
C SER A 60 15.81 -9.19 2.42
N LEU A 61 16.40 -9.72 3.49
CA LEU A 61 16.11 -9.25 4.83
C LEU A 61 16.59 -7.82 5.02
N GLY A 62 15.75 -7.04 5.71
CA GLY A 62 16.07 -5.68 6.10
C GLY A 62 17.28 -5.62 7.04
N LYS A 63 17.83 -4.42 7.19
CA LYS A 63 18.99 -4.20 8.05
C LYS A 63 18.69 -4.61 9.50
N GLY A 64 19.41 -5.62 9.99
CA GLY A 64 19.30 -6.11 11.38
C GLY A 64 18.37 -7.30 11.55
N GLU A 65 17.65 -7.70 10.50
CA GLU A 65 16.89 -8.94 10.48
C GLU A 65 17.81 -10.16 10.31
N LYS A 66 17.40 -11.30 10.86
CA LYS A 66 18.17 -12.54 10.83
C LYS A 66 17.31 -13.69 10.32
N LEU A 67 17.84 -14.43 9.35
CA LEU A 67 17.30 -15.73 8.96
C LEU A 67 17.94 -16.79 9.86
N VAL A 68 17.15 -17.43 10.71
CA VAL A 68 17.60 -18.61 11.48
C VAL A 68 17.35 -19.85 10.63
N LEU A 69 18.42 -20.52 10.20
CA LEU A 69 18.36 -21.78 9.47
C LEU A 69 18.61 -22.94 10.44
N GLU A 70 17.68 -23.88 10.52
CA GLU A 70 17.89 -25.17 11.19
C GLU A 70 18.40 -26.18 10.15
N ILE A 71 19.65 -26.60 10.29
CA ILE A 71 20.24 -27.65 9.44
C ILE A 71 20.24 -28.95 10.27
N PRO A 72 19.64 -30.06 9.77
CA PRO A 72 19.56 -31.33 10.49
C PRO A 72 20.89 -32.07 10.61
#